data_AF-A0A8J7PHV5-F1
#
_entry.id   AF-A0A8J7PHV5-F1
#
_cell.length_a   1.000
_cell.length_b   1.000
_cell.length_c   1.000
_cell.angle_alpha   90.00
_cell.angle_beta   90.00
_cell.angle_gamma   90.00
#
_symmetry.space_group_name_H-M   'P 1'
#
loop_
_entity.id
_entity.type
_entity.pdbx_description
1 polymer ?
#
loop_
_entity_poly.entity_id
_entity_poly.type
_entity_poly.pdbx_seq_one_letter_code
_entity_poly.pdbx_strand_id
1 'polypeptide(L)'
;MLVLGSFLMAFLALALLIGYSYGGLFFEHNRLQASANEVALAGARKLNEFDRLGQMNNMIARSRQLVFEGRRQLEEANDKYPGIAALANDLLDEAHESAVLLENQRSLLNVVARSEANIAVQSKFDEVKGSYAMFLPWMKVETPELAGYQCGRCTGVESNVEFMATLSGLASFDKEKGYVVGDLHPYYKSHVNAKLSGPDSDLDFKISSLAATVKNSTPPARIILPGNFHSVASGDLPSVCRVKLWLPVSTGYGPYAGGKMSCVGAAAATGGLPQQ
;
A
#
# COMPACT_ATOMS: atom_id res chain seq x y z
N MET A 1 -37.79 11.83 53.73
CA MET A 1 -36.32 12.08 53.65
C MET A 1 -35.55 10.82 53.26
N LEU A 2 -35.68 9.68 53.96
CA LEU A 2 -34.97 8.43 53.63
C LEU A 2 -35.23 7.94 52.19
N VAL A 3 -36.50 7.84 51.78
CA VAL A 3 -36.88 7.35 50.44
C VAL A 3 -36.29 8.21 49.31
N LEU A 4 -36.35 9.53 49.44
CA LEU A 4 -35.78 10.46 48.46
C LEU A 4 -34.25 10.34 48.38
N GLY A 5 -33.57 10.17 49.52
CA GLY A 5 -32.13 9.92 49.58
C GLY A 5 -31.73 8.60 48.93
N SER A 6 -32.54 7.54 49.11
CA SER A 6 -32.32 6.24 48.47
C SER A 6 -32.45 6.32 46.94
N PHE A 7 -33.44 7.04 46.42
CA PHE A 7 -33.58 7.26 44.98
C PHE A 7 -32.40 8.03 44.41
N LEU A 8 -31.93 9.06 45.11
CA LEU A 8 -30.80 9.88 44.66
C LEU A 8 -29.51 9.06 44.59
N MET A 9 -29.24 8.23 45.60
CA MET A 9 -28.08 7.32 45.63
C MET A 9 -28.18 6.24 44.55
N ALA A 10 -29.36 5.68 44.31
CA ALA A 10 -29.57 4.70 43.24
C ALA A 10 -29.33 5.32 41.85
N PHE A 11 -29.79 6.55 41.63
CA PHE A 11 -29.57 7.27 40.37
C PHE A 11 -28.09 7.61 40.17
N LEU A 12 -27.40 8.01 41.24
CA LEU A 12 -25.97 8.29 41.22
C LEU A 12 -25.15 7.01 40.91
N ALA A 13 -25.50 5.89 41.55
CA ALA A 13 -24.85 4.60 41.30
C ALA A 13 -25.07 4.13 39.85
N LEU A 14 -26.28 4.29 39.31
CA LEU A 14 -26.59 3.98 37.92
C LEU A 14 -25.78 4.86 36.95
N ALA A 15 -25.71 6.17 37.21
CA ALA A 15 -24.94 7.11 36.40
C ALA A 15 -23.44 6.75 36.38
N LEU A 16 -22.87 6.38 37.53
CA LEU A 16 -21.48 5.93 37.64
C LEU A 16 -21.24 4.62 36.86
N LEU A 17 -22.16 3.67 36.93
CA LEU A 17 -22.06 2.39 36.22
C LEU A 17 -22.10 2.60 34.70
N ILE A 18 -23.01 3.45 34.21
CA ILE A 18 -23.08 3.83 32.78
C ILE A 18 -21.79 4.53 32.36
N GLY A 19 -21.32 5.51 33.14
CA GLY A 19 -20.10 6.26 32.86
C GLY A 19 -18.86 5.36 32.78
N TYR A 20 -18.71 4.45 33.75
CA TYR A 20 -17.60 3.48 33.75
C TYR A 20 -17.68 2.52 32.55
N SER A 21 -18.87 2.05 32.21
CA SER A 21 -19.06 1.14 31.07
C SER A 21 -18.74 1.82 29.74
N TYR A 22 -19.21 3.06 29.53
CA TYR A 22 -18.89 3.84 28.33
C TYR A 22 -17.40 4.19 28.27
N GLY A 23 -16.80 4.58 29.39
CA GLY A 23 -15.36 4.84 29.49
C GLY A 23 -14.51 3.61 29.17
N GLY A 24 -14.89 2.44 29.70
CA GLY A 24 -14.23 1.16 29.40
C GLY A 24 -14.35 0.77 27.91
N LEU A 25 -15.53 0.92 27.31
CA LEU A 25 -15.73 0.66 25.88
C LEU A 25 -14.93 1.62 25.00
N PHE A 26 -14.86 2.89 25.36
CA PHE A 26 -14.06 3.88 24.62
C PHE A 26 -12.56 3.58 24.74
N PHE A 27 -12.10 3.15 25.91
CA PHE A 27 -10.72 2.69 26.10
C PHE A 27 -10.40 1.47 25.22
N GLU A 28 -11.28 0.47 25.21
CA GLU A 28 -11.13 -0.72 24.35
C GLU A 28 -11.17 -0.37 22.87
N HIS A 29 -12.02 0.58 22.47
CA HIS A 29 -12.08 1.08 21.09
C HIS A 29 -10.76 1.72 20.67
N ASN A 30 -10.22 2.63 21.48
CA ASN A 30 -8.94 3.29 21.19
C ASN A 30 -7.79 2.29 21.14
N ARG A 31 -7.80 1.30 22.03
CA ARG A 31 -6.81 0.22 22.04
C ARG A 31 -6.90 -0.65 20.78
N LEU A 32 -8.11 -1.04 20.39
CA LEU A 32 -8.38 -1.80 19.17
C LEU A 32 -7.94 -1.02 17.92
N GLN A 33 -8.19 0.30 17.89
CA GLN A 33 -7.72 1.16 16.80
C GLN A 33 -6.19 1.26 16.75
N ALA A 34 -5.53 1.42 17.90
CA ALA A 34 -4.07 1.44 17.98
C ALA A 34 -3.47 0.11 17.48
N SER A 35 -4.09 -1.02 17.83
CA SER A 35 -3.67 -2.33 17.37
C SER A 35 -3.95 -2.57 15.89
N ALA A 36 -5.09 -2.13 15.37
CA ALA A 36 -5.36 -2.19 13.94
C ALA A 36 -4.31 -1.41 13.15
N ASN A 37 -3.91 -0.23 13.65
CA ASN A 37 -2.85 0.58 13.07
C ASN A 37 -1.48 -0.11 13.15
N GLU A 38 -1.12 -0.70 14.29
CA GLU A 38 0.15 -1.40 14.47
C GLU A 38 0.26 -2.65 13.57
N VAL A 39 -0.83 -3.42 13.47
CA VAL A 39 -0.91 -4.60 12.60
C VAL A 39 -0.82 -4.18 11.13
N ALA A 40 -1.53 -3.13 10.71
CA ALA A 40 -1.40 -2.59 9.35
C ALA A 40 0.02 -2.09 9.07
N LEU A 41 0.66 -1.44 10.05
CA LEU A 41 2.03 -0.94 9.95
C LEU A 41 3.05 -2.07 9.80
N ALA A 42 2.86 -3.22 10.45
CA ALA A 42 3.72 -4.39 10.26
C ALA A 42 3.70 -4.90 8.82
N GLY A 43 2.51 -5.01 8.21
CA GLY A 43 2.38 -5.34 6.79
C GLY A 43 3.04 -4.32 5.87
N ALA A 44 2.82 -3.02 6.13
CA ALA A 44 3.42 -1.95 5.36
C ALA A 44 4.96 -1.89 5.47
N ARG A 45 5.52 -2.19 6.65
CA ARG A 45 6.97 -2.30 6.84
C ARG A 45 7.58 -3.40 5.98
N LYS A 46 6.89 -4.54 5.83
CA LYS A 46 7.34 -5.61 4.92
C LYS A 46 7.28 -5.22 3.46
N LEU A 47 6.27 -4.45 3.04
CA LEU A 47 6.24 -3.90 1.68
C LEU A 47 7.40 -2.93 1.40
N ASN A 48 7.90 -2.24 2.42
CA ASN A 48 9.05 -1.31 2.31
C ASN A 48 10.42 -1.99 2.49
N GLU A 49 10.46 -3.31 2.69
CA GLU A 49 11.70 -3.99 3.04
C GLU A 49 12.69 -3.96 1.85
N PHE A 50 13.90 -3.45 2.11
CA PHE A 50 14.99 -3.30 1.14
C PHE A 50 14.65 -2.51 -0.14
N ASP A 51 13.57 -1.70 -0.14
CA ASP A 51 13.13 -0.90 -1.29
C ASP A 51 12.90 -1.72 -2.59
N ARG A 52 12.60 -3.02 -2.47
CA ARG A 52 12.47 -3.94 -3.63
C ARG A 52 11.43 -3.45 -4.64
N LEU A 53 10.32 -2.90 -4.15
CA LEU A 53 9.24 -2.38 -4.99
C LEU A 53 9.67 -1.10 -5.73
N GLY A 54 10.39 -0.21 -5.05
CA GLY A 54 10.89 1.04 -5.62
C GLY A 54 11.94 0.79 -6.70
N GLN A 55 12.88 -0.13 -6.43
CA GLN A 55 13.89 -0.55 -7.40
C GLN A 55 13.26 -1.22 -8.62
N MET A 56 12.23 -2.07 -8.44
CA MET A 56 11.52 -2.69 -9.56
C MET A 56 10.86 -1.65 -10.47
N ASN A 57 10.16 -0.65 -9.91
CA ASN A 57 9.60 0.46 -10.67
C ASN A 57 10.67 1.20 -11.50
N ASN A 58 11.82 1.48 -10.90
CA ASN A 58 12.94 2.11 -11.60
C ASN A 58 13.50 1.23 -12.72
N MET A 59 13.67 -0.07 -12.49
CA MET A 59 14.13 -1.02 -13.51
C MET A 59 13.19 -1.06 -14.71
N ILE A 60 11.86 -1.02 -14.49
CA ILE A 60 10.87 -1.02 -15.57
C ILE A 60 11.01 0.24 -16.44
N ALA A 61 11.18 1.40 -15.81
CA ALA A 61 11.38 2.65 -16.53
C ALA A 61 12.70 2.66 -17.32
N ARG A 62 13.77 2.08 -16.77
CA ARG A 62 15.07 1.95 -17.47
C ARG A 62 15.03 0.94 -18.61
N SER A 63 14.36 -0.21 -18.41
CA SER A 63 14.15 -1.20 -19.47
C SER A 63 13.37 -0.60 -20.64
N ARG A 64 12.34 0.21 -20.36
CA ARG A 64 11.63 0.97 -21.38
C ARG A 64 12.52 1.91 -22.18
N GLN A 65 13.41 2.64 -21.51
CA GLN A 65 14.38 3.52 -22.18
C GLN A 65 15.34 2.74 -23.06
N LEU A 66 15.80 1.58 -22.58
CA LEU A 66 16.71 0.71 -23.32
C LEU A 66 16.08 0.23 -24.63
N VAL A 67 14.82 -0.23 -24.59
CA VAL A 67 14.10 -0.67 -25.80
C VAL A 67 13.94 0.49 -26.79
N PHE A 68 13.49 1.66 -26.30
CA PHE A 68 13.32 2.84 -27.15
C PHE A 68 14.63 3.28 -27.82
N GLU A 69 15.73 3.32 -27.06
CA GLU A 69 17.04 3.68 -27.62
C GLU A 69 17.61 2.59 -28.52
N GLY A 70 17.40 1.32 -28.20
CA GLY A 70 17.82 0.19 -29.04
C GLY A 70 17.21 0.29 -30.43
N ARG A 71 15.91 0.62 -30.52
CA ARG A 71 15.25 0.86 -31.81
C ARG A 71 15.90 2.01 -32.57
N ARG A 72 16.10 3.15 -31.89
CA ARG A 72 16.73 4.33 -32.51
C ARG A 72 18.14 4.00 -33.04
N GLN A 73 18.90 3.19 -32.31
CA GLN A 73 20.23 2.74 -32.71
C GLN A 73 20.18 1.79 -33.90
N LEU A 74 19.21 0.88 -33.97
CA LEU A 74 19.01 -0.01 -35.11
C LEU A 74 18.65 0.77 -36.39
N GLU A 75 17.73 1.75 -36.30
CA GLU A 75 17.39 2.64 -37.41
C GLU A 75 18.63 3.40 -37.91
N GLU A 76 19.41 3.99 -37.00
CA GLU A 76 20.65 4.70 -37.35
C GLU A 76 21.72 3.77 -37.95
N ALA A 77 21.84 2.54 -37.46
CA ALA A 77 22.76 1.55 -37.98
C ALA A 77 22.38 1.13 -39.40
N ASN A 78 21.10 0.90 -39.68
CA ASN A 78 20.60 0.56 -41.01
C ASN A 78 20.88 1.68 -42.02
N ASP A 79 20.72 2.94 -41.62
CA ASP A 79 20.89 4.09 -42.52
C ASP A 79 22.35 4.48 -42.76
N LYS A 80 23.18 4.49 -41.70
CA LYS A 80 24.53 5.06 -41.75
C LYS A 80 25.65 4.03 -41.67
N TYR A 81 25.42 2.91 -40.99
CA TYR A 81 26.47 1.94 -40.66
C TYR A 81 25.97 0.49 -40.85
N PRO A 82 25.62 0.08 -42.09
CA PRO A 82 24.96 -1.21 -42.32
C PRO A 82 25.81 -2.41 -41.87
N GLY A 83 27.13 -2.27 -41.77
CA GLY A 83 28.03 -3.31 -41.27
C GLY A 83 27.84 -3.68 -39.78
N ILE A 84 27.20 -2.82 -38.98
CA ILE A 84 26.89 -3.09 -37.56
C ILE A 84 25.39 -3.29 -37.29
N ALA A 85 24.55 -3.25 -38.33
CA ALA A 85 23.10 -3.37 -38.19
C ALA A 85 22.68 -4.70 -37.54
N ALA A 86 23.38 -5.80 -37.85
CA ALA A 86 23.13 -7.11 -37.23
C ALA A 86 23.35 -7.06 -35.70
N LEU A 87 24.45 -6.46 -35.24
CA LEU A 87 24.71 -6.29 -33.81
C LEU A 87 23.67 -5.39 -33.13
N ALA A 88 23.27 -4.30 -33.80
CA ALA A 88 22.22 -3.42 -33.28
C ALA A 88 20.87 -4.15 -33.16
N ASN A 89 20.58 -5.07 -34.06
CA ASN A 89 19.39 -5.92 -33.99
C ASN A 89 19.49 -6.89 -32.80
N ASP A 90 20.62 -7.59 -32.64
CA ASP A 90 20.83 -8.51 -31.51
C ASP A 90 20.66 -7.79 -30.15
N LEU A 91 21.17 -6.55 -30.03
CA LEU A 91 21.01 -5.74 -28.82
C LEU A 91 19.57 -5.30 -28.56
N LEU A 92 18.79 -5.04 -29.63
CA LEU A 92 17.37 -4.72 -29.51
C LEU A 92 16.57 -5.95 -29.08
N ASP A 93 16.86 -7.10 -29.67
CA ASP A 93 16.22 -8.38 -29.30
C ASP A 93 16.51 -8.73 -27.82
N GLU A 94 17.76 -8.55 -27.35
CA GLU A 94 18.13 -8.73 -25.94
C GLU A 94 17.37 -7.76 -25.02
N ALA A 95 17.17 -6.50 -25.45
CA ALA A 95 16.38 -5.53 -24.69
C ALA A 95 14.90 -5.93 -24.60
N HIS A 96 14.32 -6.50 -25.66
CA HIS A 96 12.94 -7.02 -25.67
C HIS A 96 12.79 -8.21 -24.72
N GLU A 97 13.68 -9.20 -24.83
CA GLU A 97 13.68 -10.36 -23.94
C GLU A 97 13.83 -9.93 -22.47
N SER A 98 14.70 -8.96 -22.20
CA SER A 98 14.89 -8.38 -20.87
C SER A 98 13.63 -7.69 -20.35
N ALA A 99 12.88 -6.97 -21.19
CA ALA A 99 11.63 -6.33 -20.81
C ALA A 99 10.55 -7.36 -20.43
N VAL A 100 10.43 -8.44 -21.21
CA VAL A 100 9.50 -9.55 -20.93
C VAL A 100 9.88 -10.27 -19.63
N LEU A 101 11.17 -10.56 -19.45
CA LEU A 101 11.66 -11.17 -18.21
C LEU A 101 11.36 -10.28 -16.99
N LEU A 102 11.55 -8.96 -17.12
CA LEU A 102 11.33 -8.03 -16.04
C LEU A 102 9.85 -7.93 -15.63
N GLU A 103 8.92 -7.93 -16.58
CA GLU A 103 7.48 -7.98 -16.28
C GLU A 103 7.10 -9.26 -15.52
N ASN A 104 7.68 -10.40 -15.89
CA ASN A 104 7.51 -11.66 -15.17
C ASN A 104 8.04 -11.56 -13.72
N GLN A 105 9.23 -10.99 -13.53
CA GLN A 105 9.80 -10.76 -12.19
C GLN A 105 8.95 -9.80 -11.36
N ARG A 106 8.40 -8.74 -11.97
CA ARG A 106 7.49 -7.80 -11.32
C ARG A 106 6.21 -8.50 -10.85
N SER A 107 5.64 -9.38 -11.67
CA SER A 107 4.46 -10.17 -11.31
C SER A 107 4.74 -11.12 -10.14
N LEU A 108 5.88 -11.82 -10.16
CA LEU A 108 6.32 -12.68 -9.06
C LEU A 108 6.55 -11.87 -7.77
N LEU A 109 7.20 -10.71 -7.87
CA LEU A 109 7.43 -9.81 -6.74
C LEU A 109 6.11 -9.35 -6.10
N ASN A 110 5.08 -9.07 -6.90
CA ASN A 110 3.75 -8.72 -6.39
C ASN A 110 3.17 -9.85 -5.51
N VAL A 111 3.24 -11.10 -5.97
CA VAL A 111 2.75 -12.26 -5.22
C VAL A 111 3.53 -12.44 -3.92
N VAL A 112 4.86 -12.38 -4.00
CA VAL A 112 5.76 -12.56 -2.85
C VAL A 112 5.55 -11.43 -1.82
N ALA A 113 5.52 -10.17 -2.24
CA ALA A 113 5.35 -9.03 -1.35
C ALA A 113 4.00 -9.06 -0.60
N ARG A 114 2.91 -9.46 -1.26
CA ARG A 114 1.60 -9.65 -0.61
C ARG A 114 1.63 -10.80 0.40
N SER A 115 2.30 -11.90 0.07
CA SER A 115 2.45 -13.05 0.97
C SER A 115 3.25 -12.67 2.23
N GLU A 116 4.42 -12.05 2.04
CA GLU A 116 5.30 -11.59 3.14
C GLU A 116 4.59 -10.57 4.04
N ALA A 117 3.84 -9.62 3.45
CA ALA A 117 3.05 -8.66 4.21
C ALA A 117 1.91 -9.32 4.99
N ASN A 118 1.24 -10.33 4.42
CA ASN A 118 0.20 -11.08 5.12
C ASN A 118 0.76 -11.87 6.32
N ILE A 119 1.92 -12.51 6.15
CA ILE A 119 2.61 -13.22 7.23
C ILE A 119 2.95 -12.26 8.37
N ALA A 120 3.47 -11.07 8.06
CA ALA A 120 3.76 -10.06 9.09
C ALA A 120 2.51 -9.52 9.79
N VAL A 121 1.41 -9.34 9.06
CA VAL A 121 0.10 -8.96 9.63
C VAL A 121 -0.40 -10.03 10.60
N GLN A 122 -0.37 -11.30 10.20
CA GLN A 122 -0.82 -12.40 11.05
C GLN A 122 0.05 -12.54 12.30
N SER A 123 1.38 -12.55 12.14
CA SER A 123 2.32 -12.60 13.26
C SER A 123 2.06 -11.45 14.24
N LYS A 124 1.88 -10.23 13.74
CA LYS A 124 1.65 -9.08 14.62
C LYS A 124 0.28 -9.11 15.28
N PHE A 125 -0.74 -9.59 14.59
CA PHE A 125 -2.06 -9.80 15.17
C PHE A 125 -2.02 -10.85 16.29
N ASP A 126 -1.28 -11.93 16.10
CA ASP A 126 -1.13 -12.99 17.10
C ASP A 126 -0.41 -12.52 18.37
N GLU A 127 0.55 -11.61 18.26
CA GLU A 127 1.17 -10.95 19.43
C GLU A 127 0.18 -10.08 20.20
N VAL A 128 -0.70 -9.38 19.48
CA VAL A 128 -1.52 -8.31 20.05
C VAL A 128 -2.86 -8.83 20.59
N LYS A 129 -3.41 -9.92 20.02
CA LYS A 129 -4.73 -10.49 20.38
C LYS A 129 -4.84 -10.96 21.83
N GLY A 130 -3.73 -11.36 22.46
CA GLY A 130 -3.71 -11.89 23.83
C GLY A 130 -4.00 -10.85 24.92
N SER A 131 -3.96 -9.56 24.58
CA SER A 131 -4.08 -8.47 25.56
C SER A 131 -5.53 -8.02 25.86
N TYR A 132 -6.54 -8.58 25.19
CA TYR A 132 -7.86 -7.95 25.04
C TYR A 132 -8.97 -8.37 26.00
N ALA A 133 -8.76 -9.39 26.82
CA ALA A 133 -9.84 -9.92 27.63
C ALA A 133 -10.18 -8.99 28.82
N MET A 134 -11.35 -8.34 28.76
CA MET A 134 -11.96 -7.62 29.88
C MET A 134 -13.26 -8.31 30.26
N PHE A 135 -13.35 -8.75 31.52
CA PHE A 135 -14.54 -9.38 32.09
C PHE A 135 -15.09 -8.52 33.21
N LEU A 136 -16.22 -7.88 32.95
CA LEU A 136 -17.05 -7.23 33.97
C LEU A 136 -18.33 -8.07 34.17
N PRO A 137 -18.97 -8.04 35.36
CA PRO A 137 -20.16 -8.85 35.64
C PRO A 137 -21.33 -8.62 34.67
N TRP A 138 -21.38 -7.44 34.03
CA TRP A 138 -22.42 -7.06 33.06
C TRP A 138 -21.89 -6.88 31.62
N MET A 139 -20.58 -7.03 31.37
CA MET A 139 -19.97 -6.85 30.05
C MET A 139 -18.74 -7.75 29.86
N LYS A 140 -18.73 -8.52 28.77
CA LYS A 140 -17.64 -9.40 28.38
C LYS A 140 -17.09 -8.95 27.03
N VAL A 141 -15.82 -8.59 27.01
CA VAL A 141 -15.05 -8.28 25.80
C VAL A 141 -14.20 -9.49 25.49
N GLU A 142 -14.42 -10.07 24.32
CA GLU A 142 -13.69 -11.27 23.86
C GLU A 142 -12.41 -10.89 23.12
N THR A 143 -11.65 -11.90 22.70
CA THR A 143 -10.45 -11.66 21.89
C THR A 143 -10.81 -11.08 20.53
N PRO A 144 -9.99 -10.15 19.99
CA PRO A 144 -10.24 -9.59 18.68
C PRO A 144 -10.07 -10.65 17.59
N GLU A 145 -10.73 -10.43 16.47
CA GLU A 145 -10.68 -11.25 15.25
C GLU A 145 -10.11 -10.42 14.10
N LEU A 146 -9.23 -11.02 13.29
CA LEU A 146 -8.75 -10.44 12.03
C LEU A 146 -9.83 -10.62 10.96
N ALA A 147 -10.73 -9.65 10.84
CA ALA A 147 -11.89 -9.71 9.95
C ALA A 147 -11.55 -9.46 8.47
N GLY A 148 -10.40 -8.84 8.18
CA GLY A 148 -9.97 -8.63 6.81
C GLY A 148 -8.57 -8.06 6.68
N TYR A 149 -7.90 -8.45 5.60
CA TYR A 149 -6.59 -7.97 5.19
C TYR A 149 -6.61 -7.67 3.69
N GLN A 150 -6.08 -6.52 3.30
CA GLN A 150 -5.98 -6.12 1.90
C GLN A 150 -4.71 -5.31 1.64
N CYS A 151 -4.07 -5.61 0.51
CA CYS A 151 -3.03 -4.78 -0.08
C CYS A 151 -3.60 -3.89 -1.17
N GLY A 152 -3.08 -2.68 -1.29
CA GLY A 152 -3.55 -1.70 -2.26
C GLY A 152 -2.57 -0.55 -2.43
N ARG A 153 -3.10 0.63 -2.76
CA ARG A 153 -2.35 1.85 -3.02
C ARG A 153 -2.88 3.02 -2.21
N CYS A 154 -2.08 4.07 -2.14
CA CYS A 154 -2.46 5.34 -1.53
C CYS A 154 -3.02 6.30 -2.59
N THR A 155 -4.04 7.07 -2.24
CA THR A 155 -4.56 8.18 -3.07
C THR A 155 -3.54 9.32 -3.13
N GLY A 156 -3.42 9.97 -4.29
CA GLY A 156 -2.61 11.19 -4.45
C GLY A 156 -1.09 10.96 -4.38
N VAL A 157 -0.64 9.74 -4.65
CA VAL A 157 0.78 9.38 -4.66
C VAL A 157 1.15 8.94 -6.06
N GLU A 158 2.10 9.66 -6.64
CA GLU A 158 2.65 9.33 -7.96
C GLU A 158 3.65 8.17 -7.86
N SER A 159 4.42 7.95 -8.93
CA SER A 159 5.50 6.98 -8.90
C SER A 159 6.78 7.58 -8.32
N ASN A 160 7.66 6.70 -7.84
CA ASN A 160 9.01 7.02 -7.42
C ASN A 160 9.98 7.19 -8.61
N VAL A 161 9.49 6.93 -9.83
CA VAL A 161 10.27 7.06 -11.05
C VAL A 161 10.30 8.52 -11.50
N GLU A 162 11.49 9.10 -11.45
CA GLU A 162 11.76 10.43 -12.01
C GLU A 162 11.59 10.43 -13.53
N PHE A 163 10.99 11.49 -14.06
CA PHE A 163 10.92 11.69 -15.50
C PHE A 163 12.29 12.11 -16.04
N MET A 164 12.78 11.38 -17.03
CA MET A 164 14.11 11.58 -17.58
C MET A 164 14.01 12.24 -18.95
N ALA A 165 14.31 13.54 -18.98
CA ALA A 165 14.24 14.35 -20.19
C ALA A 165 15.41 14.16 -21.17
N THR A 166 16.36 13.26 -20.87
CA THR A 166 17.58 13.05 -21.67
C THR A 166 17.28 12.50 -23.06
N LEU A 167 16.21 11.72 -23.22
CA LEU A 167 15.77 11.17 -24.50
C LEU A 167 14.62 12.02 -25.06
N SER A 168 14.94 13.05 -25.85
CA SER A 168 13.98 14.08 -26.28
C SER A 168 12.75 13.52 -27.02
N GLY A 169 12.93 12.47 -27.83
CA GLY A 169 11.84 11.78 -28.54
C GLY A 169 10.88 11.09 -27.56
N LEU A 170 11.41 10.30 -26.63
CA LEU A 170 10.63 9.59 -25.61
C LEU A 170 9.96 10.58 -24.64
N ALA A 171 10.68 11.63 -24.26
CA ALA A 171 10.20 12.69 -23.38
C ALA A 171 8.99 13.43 -23.96
N SER A 172 9.02 13.72 -25.27
CA SER A 172 7.91 14.38 -25.98
C SER A 172 6.70 13.44 -26.06
N PHE A 173 6.94 12.18 -26.40
CA PHE A 173 5.90 11.14 -26.44
C PHE A 173 5.22 10.95 -25.07
N ASP A 174 5.99 10.88 -23.99
CA ASP A 174 5.47 10.68 -22.63
C ASP A 174 4.61 11.86 -22.16
N LYS A 175 4.99 13.09 -22.54
CA LYS A 175 4.17 14.29 -22.27
C LYS A 175 2.89 14.28 -23.08
N GLU A 176 2.95 13.93 -24.37
CA GLU A 176 1.77 13.85 -25.25
C GLU A 176 0.78 12.79 -24.77
N LYS A 177 1.27 11.61 -24.35
CA LYS A 177 0.44 10.56 -23.76
C LYS A 177 0.00 10.84 -22.33
N GLY A 178 0.52 11.92 -21.72
CA GLY A 178 0.18 12.33 -20.37
C GLY A 178 0.62 11.31 -19.31
N TYR A 179 1.74 10.61 -19.51
CA TYR A 179 2.33 9.66 -18.56
C TYR A 179 3.08 10.35 -17.42
N VAL A 180 3.32 11.65 -17.52
CA VAL A 180 4.13 12.44 -16.59
C VAL A 180 3.26 13.47 -15.88
N VAL A 181 3.55 13.74 -14.61
CA VAL A 181 2.91 14.76 -13.77
C VAL A 181 3.98 15.60 -13.07
N GLY A 182 3.68 16.90 -12.89
CA GLY A 182 4.53 17.84 -12.17
C GLY A 182 5.38 18.71 -13.10
N ASP A 183 5.50 19.99 -12.77
CA ASP A 183 6.20 20.97 -13.61
C ASP A 183 7.66 21.17 -13.20
N LEU A 184 7.95 21.22 -11.89
CA LEU A 184 9.30 21.47 -11.34
C LEU A 184 10.14 20.20 -11.18
N HIS A 185 9.51 19.12 -10.69
CA HIS A 185 10.11 17.80 -10.54
C HIS A 185 9.14 16.78 -11.14
N PRO A 186 9.21 16.55 -12.45
CA PRO A 186 8.28 15.66 -13.12
C PRO A 186 8.54 14.20 -12.72
N TYR A 187 7.46 13.49 -12.38
CA TYR A 187 7.46 12.05 -12.10
C TYR A 187 6.48 11.34 -13.02
N TYR A 188 6.66 10.04 -13.20
CA TYR A 188 5.65 9.23 -13.86
C TYR A 188 4.38 9.12 -13.01
N LYS A 189 3.23 9.14 -13.69
CA LYS A 189 1.92 8.88 -13.07
C LYS A 189 1.92 7.54 -12.39
N SER A 190 1.18 7.47 -11.30
CA SER A 190 0.87 6.18 -10.69
C SER A 190 -0.07 5.31 -11.53
N HIS A 191 0.11 3.99 -11.47
CA HIS A 191 -0.75 2.98 -12.09
C HIS A 191 -0.94 3.15 -13.60
N VAL A 192 0.15 3.51 -14.27
CA VAL A 192 0.17 3.67 -15.72
C VAL A 192 0.96 2.52 -16.35
N ASN A 193 0.41 1.97 -17.44
CA ASN A 193 1.20 1.15 -18.35
C ASN A 193 1.76 2.08 -19.43
N ALA A 194 3.01 2.50 -19.28
CA ALA A 194 3.68 3.44 -20.16
C ALA A 194 4.13 2.74 -21.46
N LYS A 195 3.16 2.32 -22.29
CA LYS A 195 3.45 1.60 -23.53
C LYS A 195 4.30 2.43 -24.49
N LEU A 196 5.17 1.75 -25.24
CA LEU A 196 5.85 2.32 -26.39
C LEU A 196 4.93 2.25 -27.63
N SER A 197 5.25 3.01 -28.66
CA SER A 197 4.51 3.02 -29.92
C SER A 197 5.14 2.08 -30.97
N GLY A 198 4.41 1.86 -32.07
CA GLY A 198 4.91 1.09 -33.21
C GLY A 198 5.16 -0.38 -32.86
N PRO A 199 6.26 -0.98 -33.35
CA PRO A 199 6.55 -2.40 -33.15
C PRO A 199 6.83 -2.83 -31.69
N ASP A 200 6.93 -1.90 -30.72
CA ASP A 200 7.17 -2.22 -29.27
C ASP A 200 5.89 -2.09 -28.43
N SER A 201 4.73 -1.97 -29.10
CA SER A 201 3.44 -1.73 -28.43
C SER A 201 2.88 -2.96 -27.71
N ASP A 202 3.44 -4.13 -28.00
CA ASP A 202 3.19 -5.40 -27.33
C ASP A 202 3.78 -5.43 -25.92
N LEU A 203 4.90 -4.74 -25.69
CA LEU A 203 5.56 -4.67 -24.38
C LEU A 203 4.75 -3.85 -23.36
N ASP A 204 4.78 -4.33 -22.10
CA ASP A 204 4.13 -3.70 -20.96
C ASP A 204 5.17 -3.08 -20.03
N PHE A 205 4.98 -1.80 -19.68
CA PHE A 205 5.81 -1.07 -18.73
C PHE A 205 4.94 -0.49 -17.61
N LYS A 206 4.56 -1.35 -16.66
CA LYS A 206 3.62 -1.01 -15.57
C LYS A 206 4.32 -0.31 -14.41
N ILE A 207 4.04 0.97 -14.25
CA ILE A 207 4.60 1.83 -13.22
C ILE A 207 3.59 1.94 -12.06
N SER A 208 3.98 1.47 -10.87
CA SER A 208 3.09 1.43 -9.69
C SER A 208 3.19 2.70 -8.82
N SER A 209 2.17 2.99 -8.01
CA SER A 209 2.18 4.09 -7.03
C SER A 209 3.12 3.78 -5.87
N LEU A 210 4.25 4.50 -5.79
CA LEU A 210 5.24 4.42 -4.71
C LEU A 210 5.78 5.83 -4.50
N ALA A 211 5.88 6.29 -3.26
CA ALA A 211 6.39 7.64 -3.01
C ALA A 211 7.87 7.75 -3.43
N ALA A 212 8.24 8.92 -3.95
CA ALA A 212 9.63 9.22 -4.32
C ALA A 212 10.57 9.10 -3.12
N THR A 213 11.80 8.66 -3.38
CA THR A 213 12.87 8.61 -2.37
C THR A 213 13.33 10.01 -2.02
N VAL A 214 13.63 10.26 -0.75
CA VAL A 214 14.18 11.55 -0.30
C VAL A 214 15.65 11.34 0.03
N LYS A 215 16.54 12.07 -0.67
CA LYS A 215 18.00 11.94 -0.49
C LYS A 215 18.50 10.48 -0.63
N ASN A 216 18.02 9.76 -1.64
CA ASN A 216 18.34 8.34 -1.89
C ASN A 216 17.95 7.38 -0.76
N SER A 217 17.03 7.79 0.11
CA SER A 217 16.50 6.95 1.18
C SER A 217 14.99 6.83 1.04
N THR A 218 14.49 5.60 1.19
CA THR A 218 13.04 5.34 1.19
C THR A 218 12.48 5.69 2.56
N PRO A 219 11.52 6.63 2.64
CA PRO A 219 10.95 7.03 3.92
C PRO A 219 10.26 5.84 4.61
N PRO A 220 10.29 5.76 5.95
CA PRO A 220 9.76 4.62 6.69
C PRO A 220 8.23 4.49 6.51
N ALA A 221 7.70 3.30 6.74
CA ALA A 221 6.26 3.06 6.70
C ALA A 221 5.51 3.94 7.70
N ARG A 222 4.31 4.41 7.31
CA ARG A 222 3.51 5.35 8.09
C ARG A 222 2.04 4.96 8.09
N ILE A 223 1.38 5.18 9.22
CA ILE A 223 -0.08 5.05 9.34
C ILE A 223 -0.73 6.14 8.46
N ILE A 224 -1.78 5.75 7.75
CA ILE A 224 -2.59 6.66 6.91
C ILE A 224 -4.05 6.53 7.28
N LEU A 225 -4.86 7.50 6.86
CA LEU A 225 -6.30 7.42 6.99
C LEU A 225 -6.84 6.26 6.11
N PRO A 226 -7.77 5.43 6.62
CA PRO A 226 -8.37 4.35 5.83
C PRO A 226 -9.06 4.81 4.54
N GLY A 227 -9.50 6.08 4.48
CA GLY A 227 -10.09 6.69 3.27
C GLY A 227 -9.09 6.88 2.13
N ASN A 228 -7.78 6.90 2.41
CA ASN A 228 -6.73 7.06 1.40
C ASN A 228 -6.31 5.71 0.78
N PHE A 229 -6.93 4.61 1.20
CA PHE A 229 -6.70 3.29 0.63
C PHE A 229 -7.56 3.10 -0.62
N HIS A 230 -6.92 2.68 -1.71
CA HIS A 230 -7.62 2.11 -2.87
C HIS A 230 -7.17 0.67 -3.10
N SER A 231 -8.14 -0.19 -3.39
CA SER A 231 -7.86 -1.53 -3.89
C SER A 231 -7.16 -1.43 -5.24
N VAL A 232 -6.24 -2.35 -5.49
CA VAL A 232 -5.47 -2.41 -6.73
C VAL A 232 -5.74 -3.75 -7.38
N ALA A 233 -5.92 -3.75 -8.70
CA ALA A 233 -6.12 -4.96 -9.47
C ALA A 233 -4.98 -5.96 -9.25
N SER A 234 -5.23 -7.24 -9.49
CA SER A 234 -4.22 -8.30 -9.48
C SER A 234 -3.21 -8.02 -10.60
N GLY A 235 -2.14 -7.31 -10.29
CA GLY A 235 -1.17 -6.90 -11.29
C GLY A 235 -0.13 -5.98 -10.70
N ASP A 236 -0.53 -4.82 -10.19
CA ASP A 236 0.42 -3.79 -9.75
C ASP A 236 1.04 -4.08 -8.39
N LEU A 237 2.20 -3.48 -8.15
CA LEU A 237 2.92 -3.59 -6.88
C LEU A 237 2.14 -2.84 -5.80
N PRO A 238 1.87 -3.47 -4.63
CA PRO A 238 1.13 -2.83 -3.56
C PRO A 238 2.01 -1.88 -2.76
N SER A 239 1.46 -0.74 -2.34
CA SER A 239 2.15 0.26 -1.52
C SER A 239 1.46 0.57 -0.20
N VAL A 240 0.28 -0.01 0.03
CA VAL A 240 -0.51 0.19 1.26
C VAL A 240 -1.05 -1.14 1.77
N CYS A 241 -1.05 -1.31 3.09
CA CYS A 241 -1.69 -2.40 3.80
C CYS A 241 -2.90 -1.86 4.59
N ARG A 242 -4.06 -2.51 4.45
CA ARG A 242 -5.28 -2.22 5.20
C ARG A 242 -5.74 -3.46 5.96
N VAL A 243 -6.07 -3.27 7.23
CA VAL A 243 -6.49 -4.33 8.15
C VAL A 243 -7.78 -3.92 8.83
N LYS A 244 -8.70 -4.87 8.96
CA LYS A 244 -9.95 -4.71 9.72
C LYS A 244 -9.93 -5.68 10.89
N LEU A 245 -10.11 -5.14 12.09
CA LEU A 245 -10.26 -5.92 13.31
C LEU A 245 -11.71 -5.85 13.80
N TRP A 246 -12.20 -6.96 14.33
CA TRP A 246 -13.46 -7.05 15.06
C TRP A 246 -13.20 -7.37 16.50
N LEU A 247 -13.95 -6.76 17.39
CA LEU A 247 -13.95 -7.07 18.82
C LEU A 247 -15.38 -7.43 19.23
N PRO A 248 -15.65 -8.71 19.53
CA PRO A 248 -16.94 -9.13 20.04
C PRO A 248 -17.14 -8.58 21.46
N VAL A 249 -18.26 -7.90 21.66
CA VAL A 249 -18.67 -7.35 22.96
C VAL A 249 -20.04 -7.93 23.28
N SER A 250 -20.15 -8.60 24.43
CA SER A 250 -21.41 -9.15 24.92
C SER A 250 -21.76 -8.56 26.27
N THR A 251 -23.05 -8.45 26.56
CA THR A 251 -23.54 -8.03 27.88
C THR A 251 -23.99 -9.26 28.66
N GLY A 252 -23.85 -9.22 29.98
CA GLY A 252 -24.28 -10.31 30.88
C GLY A 252 -25.79 -10.53 30.94
N TYR A 253 -26.58 -9.79 30.16
CA TYR A 253 -28.04 -9.77 30.19
C TYR A 253 -28.71 -10.80 29.25
N GLY A 254 -27.95 -11.71 28.65
CA GLY A 254 -28.48 -12.88 27.94
C GLY A 254 -27.69 -13.27 26.67
N PRO A 255 -27.98 -14.44 26.07
CA PRO A 255 -27.20 -15.02 24.97
C PRO A 255 -27.24 -14.23 23.64
N TYR A 256 -28.15 -13.27 23.51
CA TYR A 256 -28.34 -12.47 22.28
C TYR A 256 -27.99 -10.99 22.43
N ALA A 257 -27.53 -10.56 23.62
CA ALA A 257 -27.24 -9.16 23.91
C ALA A 257 -25.76 -8.85 23.65
N GLY A 258 -25.32 -9.05 22.41
CA GLY A 258 -23.95 -8.79 21.96
C GLY A 258 -23.87 -8.03 20.64
N GLY A 259 -22.74 -7.38 20.41
CA GLY A 259 -22.41 -6.62 19.22
C GLY A 259 -20.95 -6.79 18.83
N LYS A 260 -20.57 -6.22 17.68
CA LYS A 260 -19.18 -6.20 17.22
C LYS A 260 -18.74 -4.76 17.10
N MET A 261 -17.64 -4.43 17.77
CA MET A 261 -16.91 -3.20 17.52
C MET A 261 -15.93 -3.46 16.38
N SER A 262 -15.82 -2.53 15.44
CA SER A 262 -14.87 -2.67 14.32
C SER A 262 -13.95 -1.48 14.20
N CYS A 263 -12.66 -1.75 14.02
CA CYS A 263 -11.64 -0.76 13.72
C CYS A 263 -10.96 -1.11 12.41
N VAL A 264 -10.58 -0.08 11.65
CA VAL A 264 -9.84 -0.22 10.40
C VAL A 264 -8.53 0.53 10.55
N GLY A 265 -7.43 -0.18 10.40
CA GLY A 265 -6.10 0.38 10.30
C GLY A 265 -5.62 0.39 8.85
N ALA A 266 -4.92 1.44 8.45
CA ALA A 266 -4.26 1.50 7.16
C ALA A 266 -2.85 2.09 7.33
N ALA A 267 -1.89 1.55 6.59
CA ALA A 267 -0.52 2.04 6.59
C ALA A 267 0.10 1.95 5.20
N ALA A 268 0.82 3.00 4.81
CA ALA A 268 1.60 3.03 3.59
C ALA A 268 3.02 2.53 3.84
N ALA A 269 3.56 1.81 2.86
CA ALA A 269 4.93 1.30 2.87
C ALA A 269 5.94 2.44 2.99
N THR A 270 5.68 3.56 2.32
CA THR A 270 6.58 4.71 2.28
C THR A 270 5.91 5.95 2.87
N GLY A 271 6.60 6.63 3.78
CA GLY A 271 6.12 7.82 4.48
C GLY A 271 6.19 9.13 3.70
N GLY A 272 6.62 9.10 2.43
CA GLY A 272 6.73 10.27 1.52
C GLY A 272 5.38 10.79 1.03
N LEU A 273 4.37 10.74 1.89
CA LEU A 273 3.02 11.19 1.60
C LEU A 273 2.86 12.63 2.08
N PRO A 274 2.12 13.49 1.35
CA PRO A 274 1.72 14.78 1.89
C PRO A 274 0.99 14.56 3.22
N GLN A 275 1.43 15.31 4.23
CA GLN A 275 0.87 15.22 5.57
C GLN A 275 -0.58 15.73 5.51
N GLN A 276 -1.54 14.87 5.81
CA GLN A 276 -2.93 15.23 6.02
C GLN A 276 -3.21 15.29 7.52
#